data_AF-A0A642C397-F1
#
_entry.id   AF-A0A642C397-F1
#
_cell.length_a   1.000
_cell.length_b   1.000
_cell.length_c   1.000
_cell.angle_alpha   90.00
_cell.angle_beta   90.00
_cell.angle_gamma   90.00
#
_symmetry.space_group_name_H-M   'P 1'
#
loop_
_entity.id
_entity.type
_entity.pdbx_description
1 polymer ?
#
loop_
_entity_poly.entity_id
_entity_poly.type
_entity_poly.pdbx_seq_one_letter_code
_entity_poly.pdbx_strand_id
1 'polypeptide(L)'
;KITYGREINKVQCEHATLIFYYYSEGKRVSKEVILTRQENDGNKDEEGWKTFTTFAKATNSFPATFKTMDGYKLIPTAISIFSTPGDVYYIAGQYKDSMFDIEKKEIHLELLSDPVCISGLSIGFESVDAYPSNAPFHSSNYNEVKPVLFDEHTIIIPMFFWVASTTDAIQEELKRHSFMLVYDSNGNSDSNLGLCLLHNVSDDEYRIRTLYTVQYCAFDIASAISRFESEKGNKPSRMTIEYKVNSLSDRLEDARIEKYTLDYKFQ
;
A
#
# COMPACT_ATOMS: atom_id res chain seq x y z
N LYS A 1 -7.96 -18.92 -10.26
CA LYS A 1 -8.23 -18.24 -11.55
C LYS A 1 -8.23 -16.76 -11.24
N ILE A 2 -7.07 -16.11 -11.36
CA ILE A 2 -6.84 -14.71 -10.93
C ILE A 2 -6.86 -13.86 -12.20
N THR A 3 -7.72 -12.86 -12.21
CA THR A 3 -7.92 -11.95 -13.36
C THR A 3 -7.02 -10.75 -13.14
N TYR A 4 -6.02 -10.55 -13.99
CA TYR A 4 -5.18 -9.35 -13.96
C TYR A 4 -5.97 -8.13 -14.42
N GLY A 5 -5.88 -7.03 -13.67
CA GLY A 5 -6.34 -5.72 -14.08
C GLY A 5 -5.60 -5.24 -15.33
N ARG A 6 -6.34 -4.74 -16.30
CA ARG A 6 -5.82 -4.13 -17.54
C ARG A 6 -5.57 -2.64 -17.34
N GLU A 7 -4.49 -2.20 -17.95
CA GLU A 7 -3.95 -0.85 -18.09
C GLU A 7 -4.95 0.19 -18.63
N ILE A 8 -4.89 1.41 -18.08
CA ILE A 8 -5.56 2.60 -18.63
C ILE A 8 -4.48 3.60 -19.05
N ASN A 9 -4.01 3.48 -20.28
CA ASN A 9 -3.85 4.63 -21.18
C ASN A 9 -3.74 4.17 -22.64
N LYS A 10 -4.40 4.89 -23.55
CA LYS A 10 -4.51 4.54 -24.97
C LYS A 10 -3.23 4.89 -25.75
N VAL A 11 -2.07 4.31 -25.44
CA VAL A 11 -0.93 4.18 -26.38
C VAL A 11 -0.08 2.98 -25.94
N GLN A 12 0.22 2.05 -26.86
CA GLN A 12 1.14 0.91 -26.67
C GLN A 12 2.47 1.36 -26.05
N CYS A 13 2.84 0.86 -24.86
CA CYS A 13 4.23 0.68 -24.39
C CYS A 13 4.31 -0.31 -23.20
N GLU A 14 5.34 -1.15 -23.20
CA GLU A 14 5.55 -2.41 -22.47
C GLU A 14 5.91 -2.31 -20.96
N HIS A 15 5.45 -1.27 -20.25
CA HIS A 15 5.94 -0.96 -18.90
C HIS A 15 4.83 -0.46 -17.96
N ALA A 16 4.67 -1.11 -16.80
CA ALA A 16 3.89 -0.59 -15.69
C ALA A 16 4.83 0.00 -14.62
N THR A 17 4.94 1.31 -14.56
CA THR A 17 5.70 1.98 -13.50
C THR A 17 4.89 2.02 -12.20
N LEU A 18 5.32 1.29 -11.17
CA LEU A 18 4.85 1.49 -9.79
C LEU A 18 5.75 2.48 -9.06
N ILE A 19 5.12 3.39 -8.32
CA ILE A 19 5.82 4.40 -7.54
C ILE A 19 5.44 4.26 -6.08
N PHE A 20 6.43 4.47 -5.24
CA PHE A 20 6.56 3.80 -3.97
C PHE A 20 7.20 4.79 -2.98
N TYR A 21 6.64 4.96 -1.77
CA TYR A 21 7.00 6.04 -0.83
C TYR A 21 7.26 5.57 0.58
N TYR A 22 8.28 6.17 1.18
CA TYR A 22 8.63 5.99 2.58
C TYR A 22 9.17 7.27 3.21
N TYR A 23 9.29 7.27 4.54
CA TYR A 23 9.91 8.35 5.31
C TYR A 23 11.28 7.91 5.82
N SER A 24 12.31 8.74 5.59
CA SER A 24 13.67 8.57 6.11
C SER A 24 14.17 9.91 6.65
N GLU A 25 14.66 9.93 7.89
CA GLU A 25 15.15 11.14 8.57
C GLU A 25 14.12 12.30 8.58
N GLY A 26 12.83 11.98 8.72
CA GLY A 26 11.75 12.98 8.69
C GLY A 26 11.45 13.56 7.31
N LYS A 27 12.06 13.03 6.24
CA LYS A 27 11.81 13.43 4.85
C LYS A 27 11.22 12.27 4.07
N ARG A 28 10.24 12.57 3.22
CA ARG A 28 9.64 11.58 2.34
C ARG A 28 10.51 11.38 1.10
N VAL A 29 10.83 10.14 0.80
CA VAL A 29 11.63 9.72 -0.36
C VAL A 29 10.80 8.77 -1.21
N SER A 30 11.06 8.77 -2.51
CA SER A 30 10.31 7.98 -3.48
C SER A 30 11.23 7.14 -4.33
N LYS A 31 10.73 5.97 -4.74
CA LYS A 31 11.44 5.07 -5.66
C LYS A 31 10.51 4.67 -6.79
N GLU A 32 11.06 4.71 -8.00
CA GLU A 32 10.40 4.19 -9.18
C GLU A 32 10.73 2.70 -9.33
N VAL A 33 9.71 1.89 -9.56
CA VAL A 33 9.84 0.48 -9.92
C VAL A 33 9.14 0.30 -11.26
N ILE A 34 9.94 0.13 -12.31
CA ILE A 34 9.43 -0.21 -13.63
C ILE A 34 9.13 -1.72 -13.63
N LEU A 35 7.86 -2.10 -13.66
CA LEU A 35 7.47 -3.46 -13.98
C LEU A 35 7.44 -3.61 -15.50
N THR A 36 8.39 -4.32 -16.06
CA THR A 36 8.27 -4.85 -17.42
C THR A 36 7.32 -6.04 -17.40
N ARG A 37 6.22 -5.96 -18.17
CA ARG A 37 5.46 -7.15 -18.53
C ARG A 37 6.21 -7.83 -19.67
N GLN A 38 6.94 -8.91 -19.39
CA GLN A 38 7.20 -9.88 -20.46
C GLN A 38 5.83 -10.51 -20.80
N GLU A 39 5.24 -10.09 -21.91
CA GLU A 39 4.25 -10.94 -22.55
C GLU A 39 4.97 -12.26 -22.86
N ASN A 40 4.38 -13.38 -22.44
CA ASN A 40 4.77 -14.70 -22.91
C ASN A 40 4.35 -14.81 -24.39
N ASP A 41 4.99 -14.03 -25.25
CA ASP A 41 5.15 -14.35 -26.66
C ASP A 41 6.08 -15.57 -26.67
N GLY A 42 5.54 -16.71 -27.10
CA GLY A 42 6.20 -18.01 -27.02
C GLY A 42 7.53 -18.07 -27.78
N ASN A 43 8.60 -17.58 -27.16
CA ASN A 43 10.03 -17.77 -27.41
C ASN A 43 10.78 -16.79 -26.50
N LYS A 44 11.45 -17.15 -25.40
CA LYS A 44 12.20 -18.35 -25.04
C LYS A 44 12.21 -18.50 -23.52
N ASP A 45 12.14 -19.72 -23.03
CA ASP A 45 12.48 -20.07 -21.66
C ASP A 45 13.88 -19.59 -21.29
N GLU A 46 14.00 -18.48 -20.55
CA GLU A 46 15.19 -18.22 -19.75
C GLU A 46 15.05 -19.00 -18.42
N GLU A 47 15.53 -20.25 -18.44
CA GLU A 47 16.00 -21.00 -17.27
C GLU A 47 15.08 -21.15 -16.02
N GLY A 48 13.76 -21.30 -16.19
CA GLY A 48 12.89 -21.76 -15.08
C GLY A 48 12.74 -20.76 -13.92
N TRP A 49 12.97 -19.48 -14.16
CA TRP A 49 12.72 -18.40 -13.20
C TRP A 49 11.22 -18.11 -13.05
N LYS A 50 10.79 -17.84 -11.82
CA LYS A 50 9.43 -17.44 -11.45
C LYS A 50 9.48 -16.05 -10.83
N THR A 51 8.81 -15.09 -11.46
CA THR A 51 8.69 -13.72 -10.94
C THR A 51 7.49 -13.59 -10.01
N PHE A 52 7.59 -12.70 -9.02
CA PHE A 52 6.51 -12.43 -8.09
C PHE A 52 6.59 -11.01 -7.52
N THR A 53 5.46 -10.55 -6.98
CA THR A 53 5.37 -9.34 -6.16
C THR A 53 4.59 -9.66 -4.89
N THR A 54 4.97 -9.08 -3.76
CA THR A 54 4.29 -9.32 -2.49
C THR A 54 4.52 -8.19 -1.50
N PHE A 55 3.66 -8.12 -0.48
CA PHE A 55 3.96 -7.39 0.74
C PHE A 55 4.70 -8.30 1.73
N ALA A 56 5.68 -7.74 2.43
CA ALA A 56 6.41 -8.46 3.47
C ALA A 56 6.91 -7.50 4.55
N LYS A 57 6.95 -7.98 5.80
CA LYS A 57 7.57 -7.25 6.92
C LYS A 57 9.06 -7.52 6.98
N ALA A 58 9.87 -6.49 7.22
CA ALA A 58 11.29 -6.67 7.49
C ALA A 58 11.51 -7.47 8.79
N THR A 59 12.39 -8.45 8.75
CA THR A 59 12.76 -9.28 9.92
C THR A 59 14.20 -9.09 10.37
N ASN A 60 15.08 -8.65 9.46
CA ASN A 60 16.45 -8.27 9.75
C ASN A 60 16.87 -7.17 8.80
N SER A 61 17.67 -6.21 9.27
CA SER A 61 18.11 -5.07 8.46
C SER A 61 19.41 -5.29 7.69
N PHE A 62 20.25 -6.22 8.15
CA PHE A 62 21.47 -6.58 7.44
C PHE A 62 21.94 -8.01 7.77
N PRO A 63 22.02 -8.93 6.78
CA PRO A 63 21.41 -8.79 5.45
C PRO A 63 19.90 -8.66 5.57
N ALA A 64 19.29 -7.87 4.69
CA ALA A 64 17.85 -7.69 4.67
C ALA A 64 17.12 -9.03 4.51
N THR A 65 16.16 -9.31 5.38
CA THR A 65 15.25 -10.46 5.24
C THR A 65 13.83 -10.00 5.52
N PHE A 66 12.86 -10.71 4.95
CA PHE A 66 11.45 -10.34 5.09
C PHE A 66 10.59 -11.55 5.43
N LYS A 67 9.38 -11.29 5.94
CA LYS A 67 8.36 -12.28 6.19
C LYS A 67 7.03 -11.87 5.55
N THR A 68 6.45 -12.74 4.74
CA THR A 68 5.15 -12.53 4.10
C THR A 68 3.98 -12.77 5.06
N MET A 69 2.78 -12.37 4.65
CA MET A 69 1.51 -12.56 5.38
C MET A 69 1.23 -14.03 5.71
N ASP A 70 1.53 -14.95 4.80
CA ASP A 70 1.38 -16.41 4.95
C ASP A 70 2.58 -17.09 5.64
N GLY A 71 3.54 -16.27 6.08
CA GLY A 71 4.62 -16.66 6.98
C GLY A 71 5.88 -17.17 6.28
N TYR A 72 6.00 -17.04 4.96
CA TYR A 72 7.24 -17.36 4.24
C TYR A 72 8.31 -16.31 4.54
N LYS A 73 9.53 -16.79 4.73
CA LYS A 73 10.71 -15.94 4.89
C LYS A 73 11.38 -15.75 3.52
N LEU A 74 11.56 -14.50 3.16
CA LEU A 74 12.19 -14.07 1.92
C LEU A 74 13.65 -13.69 2.20
N ILE A 75 14.58 -14.34 1.48
CA ILE A 75 16.02 -14.21 1.68
C ILE A 75 16.67 -13.79 0.35
N PRO A 76 16.97 -12.50 0.15
CA PRO A 76 17.76 -12.04 -0.98
C PRO A 76 19.10 -12.79 -1.07
N THR A 77 19.44 -13.29 -2.25
CA THR A 77 20.71 -14.01 -2.49
C THR A 77 21.90 -13.06 -2.52
N ALA A 78 21.70 -11.86 -3.09
CA ALA A 78 22.65 -10.76 -2.98
C ALA A 78 22.49 -10.05 -1.63
N ILE A 79 23.62 -9.64 -1.04
CA ILE A 79 23.60 -8.77 0.14
C ILE A 79 22.85 -7.49 -0.23
N SER A 80 21.72 -7.26 0.43
CA SER A 80 20.91 -6.07 0.26
C SER A 80 20.81 -5.33 1.60
N ILE A 81 20.85 -4.01 1.50
CA ILE A 81 20.54 -3.08 2.58
C ILE A 81 19.20 -2.45 2.27
N PHE A 82 18.45 -2.08 3.30
CA PHE A 82 17.28 -1.23 3.09
C PHE A 82 17.76 0.14 2.63
N SER A 83 17.37 0.57 1.44
CA SER A 83 17.51 1.97 1.01
C SER A 83 16.64 2.90 1.88
N THR A 84 15.75 2.32 2.69
CA THR A 84 14.57 2.96 3.28
C THR A 84 14.24 2.33 4.64
N PRO A 85 14.34 3.01 5.78
CA PRO A 85 13.89 2.42 7.05
C PRO A 85 12.36 2.26 7.09
N GLY A 86 11.88 1.24 7.81
CA GLY A 86 10.46 0.95 7.99
C GLY A 86 10.20 -0.53 8.23
N ASP A 87 8.93 -0.89 8.41
CA ASP A 87 8.52 -2.21 8.87
C ASP A 87 7.93 -3.08 7.75
N VAL A 88 7.10 -2.49 6.88
CA VAL A 88 6.40 -3.20 5.81
C VAL A 88 6.90 -2.73 4.44
N TYR A 89 7.15 -3.67 3.55
CA TYR A 89 7.70 -3.44 2.24
C TYR A 89 6.88 -4.09 1.13
N TYR A 90 6.85 -3.44 -0.04
CA TYR A 90 6.54 -4.09 -1.30
C TYR A 90 7.83 -4.65 -1.91
N ILE A 91 7.80 -5.93 -2.26
CA ILE A 91 8.93 -6.68 -2.81
C ILE A 91 8.58 -7.13 -4.22
N ALA A 92 9.47 -6.87 -5.18
CA ALA A 92 9.46 -7.47 -6.51
C ALA A 92 10.72 -8.34 -6.65
N GLY A 93 10.53 -9.61 -7.00
CA GLY A 93 11.65 -10.56 -7.06
C GLY A 93 11.39 -11.72 -8.00
N GLN A 94 12.40 -12.56 -8.13
CA GLN A 94 12.35 -13.80 -8.88
C GLN A 94 13.11 -14.92 -8.17
N TYR A 95 12.66 -16.15 -8.36
CA TYR A 95 13.31 -17.35 -7.80
C TYR A 95 13.19 -18.53 -8.76
N LYS A 96 14.12 -19.48 -8.68
CA LYS A 96 14.00 -20.81 -9.33
C LYS A 96 13.42 -21.81 -8.33
N ASP A 97 12.90 -22.94 -8.81
CA ASP A 97 12.37 -23.99 -7.91
C ASP A 97 13.39 -24.51 -6.90
N SER A 98 14.68 -24.53 -7.26
CA SER A 98 15.77 -24.90 -6.33
C SER A 98 16.01 -23.90 -5.20
N MET A 99 15.45 -22.70 -5.29
CA MET A 99 15.57 -21.63 -4.29
C MET A 99 14.37 -21.61 -3.33
N PHE A 100 13.40 -22.49 -3.52
CA PHE A 100 12.21 -22.59 -2.69
C PHE A 100 12.29 -23.81 -1.75
N ASP A 101 12.35 -23.55 -0.45
CA ASP A 101 12.29 -24.58 0.59
C ASP A 101 10.90 -24.54 1.24
N ILE A 102 10.02 -25.42 0.79
CA ILE A 102 8.64 -25.49 1.28
C ILE A 102 8.56 -25.95 2.74
N GLU A 103 9.47 -26.81 3.20
CA GLU A 103 9.46 -27.35 4.56
C GLU A 103 9.85 -26.27 5.58
N LYS A 104 10.85 -25.45 5.24
CA LYS A 104 11.27 -24.31 6.08
C LYS A 104 10.43 -23.06 5.84
N LYS A 105 9.56 -23.07 4.83
CA LYS A 105 8.87 -21.87 4.31
C LYS A 105 9.86 -20.74 3.98
N GLU A 106 10.96 -21.08 3.31
CA GLU A 106 11.98 -20.10 2.90
C GLU A 106 12.02 -19.98 1.37
N ILE A 107 12.10 -18.75 0.88
CA ILE A 107 12.32 -18.44 -0.53
C ILE A 107 13.60 -17.63 -0.62
N HIS A 108 14.64 -18.21 -1.20
CA HIS A 108 15.79 -17.46 -1.67
C HIS A 108 15.43 -16.78 -2.99
N LEU A 109 15.81 -15.51 -3.17
CA LEU A 109 15.35 -14.74 -4.34
C LEU A 109 16.38 -13.72 -4.83
N GLU A 110 16.25 -13.36 -6.10
CA GLU A 110 16.86 -12.17 -6.68
C GLU A 110 15.84 -11.03 -6.69
N LEU A 111 16.25 -9.87 -6.17
CA LEU A 111 15.42 -8.67 -6.16
C LEU A 111 15.44 -8.05 -7.56
N LEU A 112 14.26 -7.78 -8.13
CA LEU A 112 14.12 -7.12 -9.43
C LEU A 112 14.20 -5.58 -9.31
N SER A 113 13.99 -5.06 -8.11
CA SER A 113 14.16 -3.66 -7.73
C SER A 113 14.46 -3.58 -6.24
N ASP A 114 14.96 -2.44 -5.73
CA ASP A 114 15.05 -2.31 -4.27
C ASP A 114 13.65 -2.46 -3.65
N PRO A 115 13.57 -3.16 -2.51
CA PRO A 115 12.41 -3.17 -1.64
C PRO A 115 11.91 -1.77 -1.37
N VAL A 116 10.61 -1.58 -1.46
CA VAL A 116 9.98 -0.30 -1.14
C VAL A 116 9.34 -0.40 0.21
N CYS A 117 9.76 0.44 1.16
CA CYS A 117 8.97 0.65 2.38
C CYS A 117 7.63 1.32 2.03
N ILE A 118 6.55 0.73 2.53
CA ILE A 118 5.18 1.24 2.41
C ILE A 118 4.60 1.58 3.78
N SER A 119 5.45 1.73 4.81
CA SER A 119 4.99 2.03 6.17
C SER A 119 4.39 3.44 6.19
N GLY A 120 3.14 3.53 6.62
CA GLY A 120 2.38 4.75 6.76
C GLY A 120 2.74 5.51 8.03
N LEU A 121 2.10 6.67 8.19
CA LEU A 121 2.18 7.44 9.43
C LEU A 121 1.41 6.75 10.56
N SER A 122 1.75 7.09 11.80
CA SER A 122 0.98 6.66 12.97
C SER A 122 -0.48 7.09 12.87
N ILE A 123 -1.36 6.28 13.46
CA ILE A 123 -2.79 6.57 13.49
C ILE A 123 -3.08 7.81 14.32
N GLY A 124 -3.92 8.70 13.77
CA GLY A 124 -4.44 9.86 14.49
C GLY A 124 -5.56 9.46 15.46
N PHE A 125 -5.60 10.11 16.62
CA PHE A 125 -6.59 9.83 17.68
C PHE A 125 -7.40 11.04 18.12
N GLU A 126 -7.10 12.22 17.56
CA GLU A 126 -7.92 13.41 17.69
C GLU A 126 -9.21 13.27 16.86
N SER A 127 -10.15 14.20 17.05
CA SER A 127 -11.36 14.25 16.22
C SER A 127 -10.98 14.31 14.74
N VAL A 128 -11.72 13.61 13.89
CA VAL A 128 -11.53 13.67 12.43
C VAL A 128 -11.57 15.11 11.92
N ASP A 129 -12.37 15.98 12.55
CA ASP A 129 -12.46 17.41 12.21
C ASP A 129 -11.17 18.20 12.51
N ALA A 130 -10.29 17.70 13.37
CA ALA A 130 -8.97 18.28 13.62
C ALA A 130 -8.00 18.04 12.46
N TYR A 131 -8.32 17.07 11.59
CA TYR A 131 -7.54 16.70 10.41
C TYR A 131 -8.39 16.92 9.15
N PRO A 132 -8.51 18.15 8.63
CA PRO A 132 -9.25 18.37 7.41
C PRO A 132 -8.60 17.60 6.25
N SER A 133 -9.43 17.03 5.38
CA SER A 133 -9.01 16.59 4.05
C SER A 133 -9.25 17.72 3.06
N ASN A 134 -8.35 17.91 2.09
CA ASN A 134 -8.52 18.87 1.00
C ASN A 134 -8.60 18.21 -0.39
N ALA A 135 -8.43 16.88 -0.47
CA ALA A 135 -8.50 16.13 -1.72
C ALA A 135 -9.32 14.85 -1.57
N PRO A 136 -10.08 14.44 -2.60
CA PRO A 136 -10.78 13.17 -2.59
C PRO A 136 -9.84 12.02 -2.97
N PHE A 137 -10.21 10.80 -2.59
CA PHE A 137 -9.71 9.59 -3.23
C PHE A 137 -10.44 9.38 -4.57
N HIS A 138 -9.78 8.72 -5.52
CA HIS A 138 -10.41 8.28 -6.76
C HIS A 138 -11.40 7.13 -6.52
N SER A 139 -11.05 6.18 -5.65
CA SER A 139 -11.90 5.04 -5.28
C SER A 139 -11.48 4.43 -3.93
N SER A 140 -12.41 3.74 -3.25
CA SER A 140 -12.11 2.93 -2.06
C SER A 140 -11.57 1.53 -2.40
N ASN A 141 -11.86 1.04 -3.62
CA ASN A 141 -11.34 -0.20 -4.18
C ASN A 141 -11.32 -0.13 -5.72
N TYR A 142 -10.44 -0.88 -6.37
CA TYR A 142 -10.39 -0.90 -7.84
C TYR A 142 -9.84 -2.24 -8.34
N ASN A 143 -10.52 -2.87 -9.31
CA ASN A 143 -10.10 -4.14 -9.91
C ASN A 143 -9.69 -5.21 -8.87
N GLU A 144 -10.54 -5.44 -7.87
CA GLU A 144 -10.32 -6.40 -6.77
C GLU A 144 -9.18 -6.03 -5.79
N VAL A 145 -8.39 -4.99 -6.07
CA VAL A 145 -7.40 -4.44 -5.15
C VAL A 145 -8.14 -3.65 -4.06
N LYS A 146 -7.95 -4.10 -2.82
CA LYS A 146 -8.73 -3.66 -1.66
C LYS A 146 -7.90 -3.74 -0.38
N PRO A 147 -8.30 -3.03 0.69
CA PRO A 147 -7.63 -3.13 1.99
C PRO A 147 -7.56 -4.57 2.51
N VAL A 148 -6.43 -4.91 3.13
CA VAL A 148 -6.15 -6.24 3.68
C VAL A 148 -5.45 -6.15 5.04
N LEU A 149 -5.84 -7.02 5.97
CA LEU A 149 -5.09 -7.26 7.21
C LEU A 149 -3.86 -8.11 6.89
N PHE A 150 -2.68 -7.55 7.11
CA PHE A 150 -1.41 -8.27 7.00
C PHE A 150 -1.19 -9.18 8.21
N ASP A 151 -1.45 -8.68 9.41
CA ASP A 151 -1.47 -9.45 10.65
C ASP A 151 -2.39 -8.77 11.67
N GLU A 152 -2.34 -9.21 12.92
CA GLU A 152 -3.16 -8.69 14.03
C GLU A 152 -3.08 -7.18 14.20
N HIS A 153 -1.94 -6.57 13.84
CA HIS A 153 -1.62 -5.18 14.14
C HIS A 153 -1.32 -4.36 12.90
N THR A 154 -1.45 -4.90 11.69
CA THR A 154 -1.09 -4.19 10.47
C THR A 154 -2.14 -4.35 9.40
N ILE A 155 -2.62 -3.22 8.90
CA ILE A 155 -3.49 -3.14 7.74
C ILE A 155 -2.75 -2.48 6.57
N ILE A 156 -2.88 -3.05 5.38
CA ILE A 156 -2.37 -2.46 4.13
C ILE A 156 -3.57 -1.93 3.35
N ILE A 157 -3.52 -0.65 3.02
CA ILE A 157 -4.58 0.08 2.33
C ILE A 157 -4.04 0.58 0.98
N PRO A 158 -4.65 0.22 -0.15
CA PRO A 158 -4.38 0.85 -1.44
C PRO A 158 -5.03 2.24 -1.49
N MET A 159 -4.22 3.26 -1.73
CA MET A 159 -4.63 4.65 -1.92
C MET A 159 -4.83 4.90 -3.40
N PHE A 160 -6.07 4.95 -3.88
CA PHE A 160 -6.36 5.38 -5.25
C PHE A 160 -6.61 6.87 -5.25
N PHE A 161 -5.81 7.65 -5.97
CA PHE A 161 -5.91 9.12 -5.95
C PHE A 161 -5.47 9.75 -7.27
N TRP A 162 -5.90 10.99 -7.45
CA TRP A 162 -5.63 11.81 -8.63
C TRP A 162 -4.22 12.42 -8.58
N VAL A 163 -3.54 12.49 -9.72
CA VAL A 163 -2.21 13.09 -9.89
C VAL A 163 -2.15 13.96 -11.15
N ALA A 164 -1.22 14.91 -11.15
CA ALA A 164 -0.97 15.79 -12.29
C ALA A 164 -0.39 15.03 -13.49
N SER A 165 -0.74 15.47 -14.71
CA SER A 165 -0.32 14.85 -15.97
C SER A 165 1.07 15.34 -16.44
N THR A 166 2.13 15.11 -15.67
CA THR A 166 3.50 15.45 -16.10
C THR A 166 4.48 14.29 -15.83
N THR A 167 5.01 13.70 -16.90
CA THR A 167 5.98 12.58 -16.85
C THR A 167 7.28 12.97 -16.16
N ASP A 168 7.71 14.23 -16.31
CA ASP A 168 9.04 14.67 -15.85
C ASP A 168 9.07 15.05 -14.36
N ALA A 169 7.92 15.03 -13.67
CA ALA A 169 7.80 15.47 -12.28
C ALA A 169 6.88 14.60 -11.42
N ILE A 170 6.54 13.37 -11.85
CA ILE A 170 5.61 12.50 -11.11
C ILE A 170 6.08 12.22 -9.68
N GLN A 171 7.39 12.10 -9.46
CA GLN A 171 7.99 11.91 -8.13
C GLN A 171 7.76 13.12 -7.22
N GLU A 172 7.88 14.34 -7.76
CA GLU A 172 7.61 15.58 -7.02
C GLU A 172 6.12 15.80 -6.80
N GLU A 173 5.27 15.39 -7.74
CA GLU A 173 3.82 15.43 -7.57
C GLU A 173 3.39 14.55 -6.39
N LEU A 174 3.81 13.30 -6.38
CA LEU A 174 3.40 12.33 -5.38
C LEU A 174 3.90 12.67 -3.96
N LYS A 175 5.02 13.40 -3.81
CA LYS A 175 5.48 13.94 -2.52
C LYS A 175 4.46 14.90 -1.89
N ARG A 176 3.59 15.52 -2.69
CA ARG A 176 2.55 16.46 -2.22
C ARG A 176 1.37 15.77 -1.54
N HIS A 177 1.13 14.49 -1.85
CA HIS A 177 -0.03 13.75 -1.36
C HIS A 177 0.23 13.10 0.00
N SER A 178 -0.35 13.60 1.08
CA SER A 178 -0.27 12.96 2.40
C SER A 178 -1.55 12.17 2.71
N PHE A 179 -1.35 11.03 3.37
CA PHE A 179 -2.42 10.14 3.79
C PHE A 179 -2.34 9.89 5.29
N MET A 180 -3.47 9.96 5.97
CA MET A 180 -3.56 9.70 7.40
C MET A 180 -4.74 8.80 7.70
N LEU A 181 -4.52 7.78 8.51
CA LEU A 181 -5.57 6.94 9.06
C LEU A 181 -5.91 7.45 10.46
N VAL A 182 -7.18 7.70 10.75
CA VAL A 182 -7.63 8.28 12.01
C VAL A 182 -8.66 7.36 12.65
N TYR A 183 -8.53 7.16 13.96
CA TYR A 183 -9.52 6.47 14.78
C TYR A 183 -10.81 7.28 14.88
N ASP A 184 -11.93 6.73 14.42
CA ASP A 184 -13.23 7.40 14.50
C ASP A 184 -14.09 6.78 15.60
N SER A 185 -14.03 7.39 16.79
CA SER A 185 -14.87 7.00 17.93
C SER A 185 -16.37 7.00 17.61
N ASN A 186 -16.84 7.90 16.73
CA ASN A 186 -18.26 8.02 16.40
C ASN A 186 -18.70 6.94 15.40
N GLY A 187 -17.79 6.46 14.56
CA GLY A 187 -17.98 5.34 13.64
C GLY A 187 -17.94 3.95 14.32
N ASN A 188 -17.58 3.89 15.60
CA ASN A 188 -17.52 2.64 16.36
C ASN A 188 -18.90 2.11 16.74
N SER A 189 -19.03 0.78 16.75
CA SER A 189 -20.11 0.06 17.44
C SER A 189 -19.51 -1.03 18.33
N ASP A 190 -20.32 -1.87 18.97
CA ASP A 190 -19.87 -2.89 19.92
C ASP A 190 -18.81 -3.86 19.35
N SER A 191 -18.88 -4.13 18.04
CA SER A 191 -17.96 -5.07 17.38
C SER A 191 -17.32 -4.56 16.08
N ASN A 192 -17.52 -3.27 15.74
CA ASN A 192 -16.92 -2.64 14.57
C ASN A 192 -16.04 -1.47 14.97
N LEU A 193 -14.76 -1.56 14.63
CA LEU A 193 -13.80 -0.45 14.71
C LEU A 193 -13.96 0.46 13.48
N GLY A 194 -14.31 1.72 13.70
CA GLY A 194 -14.40 2.78 12.71
C GLY A 194 -13.06 3.49 12.54
N LEU A 195 -12.66 3.65 11.29
CA LEU A 195 -11.47 4.38 10.87
C LEU A 195 -11.85 5.34 9.74
N CYS A 196 -11.24 6.52 9.71
CA CYS A 196 -11.36 7.46 8.62
C CYS A 196 -10.02 7.60 7.92
N LEU A 197 -10.01 7.45 6.60
CA LEU A 197 -8.83 7.69 5.81
C LEU A 197 -8.91 9.07 5.18
N LEU A 198 -7.89 9.87 5.42
CA LEU A 198 -7.80 11.27 5.02
C LEU A 198 -6.75 11.45 3.93
N HIS A 199 -7.05 12.31 2.97
CA HIS A 199 -6.17 12.66 1.87
C HIS A 199 -5.99 14.17 1.81
N ASN A 200 -4.73 14.57 1.81
CA ASN A 200 -4.34 15.96 1.66
C ASN A 200 -3.29 16.11 0.57
N VAL A 201 -3.33 17.25 -0.11
CA VAL A 201 -2.37 17.63 -1.12
C VAL A 201 -1.81 19.00 -0.75
N SER A 202 -0.49 19.14 -0.69
CA SER A 202 0.13 20.44 -0.44
C SER A 202 -0.09 21.40 -1.62
N ASP A 203 -0.55 22.61 -1.29
CA ASP A 203 -1.11 23.57 -2.24
C ASP A 203 -0.19 23.88 -3.44
N ASP A 204 -0.84 23.86 -4.60
CA ASP A 204 -0.43 24.51 -5.85
C ASP A 204 -1.73 24.71 -6.63
N GLU A 205 -2.39 25.87 -6.44
CA GLU A 205 -3.75 26.20 -6.94
C GLU A 205 -3.92 26.04 -8.46
N TYR A 206 -2.83 25.86 -9.21
CA TYR A 206 -2.85 25.80 -10.67
C TYR A 206 -2.64 24.39 -11.25
N ARG A 207 -2.38 23.38 -10.41
CA ARG A 207 -2.14 22.01 -10.90
C ARG A 207 -3.44 21.26 -11.15
N ILE A 208 -3.70 20.98 -12.43
CA ILE A 208 -4.80 20.14 -12.88
C ILE A 208 -4.39 18.66 -12.74
N ARG A 209 -5.12 17.90 -11.91
CA ARG A 209 -4.93 16.44 -11.75
C ARG A 209 -6.02 15.69 -12.50
N THR A 210 -5.61 14.95 -13.52
CA THR A 210 -6.52 14.24 -14.44
C THR A 210 -6.15 12.78 -14.62
N LEU A 211 -4.97 12.38 -14.16
CA LEU A 211 -4.56 10.99 -14.10
C LEU A 211 -4.85 10.45 -12.70
N TYR A 212 -4.95 9.14 -12.55
CA TYR A 212 -5.04 8.51 -11.24
C TYR A 212 -3.97 7.43 -11.11
N THR A 213 -3.60 7.15 -9.88
CA THR A 213 -2.58 6.15 -9.54
C THR A 213 -2.95 5.43 -8.26
N VAL A 214 -2.13 4.45 -7.88
CA VAL A 214 -2.24 3.72 -6.61
C VAL A 214 -0.94 3.78 -5.83
N GLN A 215 -1.04 4.03 -4.53
CA GLN A 215 0.04 3.86 -3.57
C GLN A 215 -0.43 2.94 -2.45
N TYR A 216 0.36 1.94 -2.07
CA TYR A 216 0.07 1.14 -0.89
C TYR A 216 0.65 1.80 0.35
N CYS A 217 -0.14 1.86 1.43
CA CYS A 217 0.33 2.28 2.75
C CYS A 217 -0.06 1.23 3.79
N ALA A 218 0.88 0.86 4.65
CA ALA A 218 0.70 -0.05 5.76
C ALA A 218 0.63 0.72 7.07
N PHE A 219 -0.47 0.58 7.83
CA PHE A 219 -0.66 1.26 9.10
C PHE A 219 -0.55 0.26 10.25
N ASP A 220 0.21 0.63 11.28
CA ASP A 220 0.14 -0.04 12.58
C ASP A 220 -1.15 0.37 13.29
N ILE A 221 -2.04 -0.61 13.48
CA ILE A 221 -3.36 -0.46 14.11
C ILE A 221 -3.38 -0.95 15.57
N ALA A 222 -2.25 -1.34 16.16
CA ALA A 222 -2.21 -1.86 17.53
C ALA A 222 -2.83 -0.90 18.55
N SER A 223 -2.50 0.38 18.44
CA SER A 223 -3.04 1.43 19.32
C SER A 223 -4.55 1.63 19.14
N ALA A 224 -5.06 1.52 17.91
CA ALA A 224 -6.48 1.64 17.60
C ALA A 224 -7.27 0.45 18.17
N ILE A 225 -6.74 -0.76 18.03
CA ILE A 225 -7.32 -1.98 18.62
C ILE A 225 -7.34 -1.88 20.14
N SER A 226 -6.22 -1.48 20.76
CA SER A 226 -6.12 -1.34 22.21
C SER A 226 -7.11 -0.30 22.76
N ARG A 227 -7.26 0.85 22.08
CA ARG A 227 -8.25 1.86 22.44
C ARG A 227 -9.68 1.33 22.31
N PHE A 228 -9.99 0.65 21.22
CA PHE A 228 -11.30 0.03 21.01
C PHE A 228 -11.63 -0.98 22.11
N GLU A 229 -10.69 -1.87 22.44
CA GLU A 229 -10.85 -2.88 23.48
C GLU A 229 -11.05 -2.25 24.86
N SER A 230 -10.36 -1.15 25.16
CA SER A 230 -10.57 -0.36 26.38
C SER A 230 -11.98 0.28 26.42
N GLU A 231 -12.46 0.79 25.29
CA GLU A 231 -13.77 1.46 25.19
C GLU A 231 -14.95 0.47 25.16
N LYS A 232 -14.76 -0.75 24.62
CA LYS A 232 -15.84 -1.73 24.37
C LYS A 232 -15.76 -3.00 25.22
N GLY A 233 -14.60 -3.28 25.83
CA GLY A 233 -14.35 -4.48 26.62
C GLY A 233 -13.98 -5.73 25.81
N ASN A 234 -13.89 -5.62 24.48
CA ASN A 234 -13.51 -6.70 23.58
C ASN A 234 -12.78 -6.18 22.34
N LYS A 235 -11.97 -7.02 21.70
CA LYS A 235 -11.43 -6.76 20.36
C LYS A 235 -12.55 -6.61 19.31
N PRO A 236 -12.34 -5.85 18.23
CA PRO A 236 -13.32 -5.73 17.17
C PRO A 236 -13.50 -7.07 16.43
N SER A 237 -14.68 -7.29 15.84
CA SER A 237 -14.92 -8.41 14.90
C SER A 237 -14.69 -8.03 13.45
N ARG A 238 -14.73 -6.73 13.17
CA ARG A 238 -14.57 -6.13 11.85
C ARG A 238 -14.07 -4.70 12.00
N MET A 239 -13.53 -4.18 10.91
CA MET A 239 -13.12 -2.79 10.79
C MET A 239 -13.79 -2.17 9.59
N THR A 240 -14.19 -0.92 9.70
CA THR A 240 -14.75 -0.13 8.60
C THR A 240 -13.89 1.09 8.38
N ILE A 241 -13.39 1.25 7.16
CA ILE A 241 -12.62 2.42 6.73
C ILE A 241 -13.53 3.30 5.89
N GLU A 242 -13.70 4.55 6.31
CA GLU A 242 -14.43 5.58 5.59
C GLU A 242 -13.48 6.38 4.68
N TYR A 243 -13.95 6.68 3.46
CA TYR A 243 -13.24 7.43 2.43
C TYR A 243 -14.14 8.54 1.90
N LYS A 244 -13.57 9.70 1.59
CA LYS A 244 -14.20 10.70 0.70
C LYS A 244 -13.73 10.45 -0.72
N VAL A 245 -14.63 9.97 -1.58
CA VAL A 245 -14.33 9.49 -2.93
C VAL A 245 -14.99 10.36 -4.00
N ASN A 246 -14.21 10.72 -5.02
CA ASN A 246 -14.71 11.27 -6.28
C ASN A 246 -14.00 10.59 -7.45
N SER A 247 -14.72 9.74 -8.17
CA SER A 247 -14.21 8.97 -9.31
C SER A 247 -14.25 9.74 -10.63
N LEU A 248 -14.71 10.99 -10.63
CA LEU A 248 -14.86 11.81 -11.83
C LEU A 248 -13.85 12.97 -11.89
N SER A 249 -13.40 13.46 -10.73
CA SER A 249 -12.43 14.56 -10.63
C SER A 249 -11.72 14.61 -9.28
N ASP A 250 -10.70 15.47 -9.18
CA ASP A 250 -9.95 15.76 -7.95
C ASP A 250 -10.65 16.76 -7.01
N ARG A 251 -11.92 17.11 -7.28
CA ARG A 251 -12.70 18.07 -6.47
C ARG A 251 -13.31 17.38 -5.25
N LEU A 252 -12.91 17.82 -4.06
CA LEU A 252 -13.42 17.26 -2.80
C LEU A 252 -14.88 17.64 -2.52
N GLU A 253 -15.34 18.80 -2.96
CA GLU A 253 -16.71 19.29 -2.75
C GLU A 253 -17.79 18.39 -3.36
N ASP A 254 -17.44 17.69 -4.45
CA ASP A 254 -18.31 16.75 -5.16
C ASP A 254 -18.11 15.30 -4.66
N ALA A 255 -17.30 15.09 -3.61
CA ALA A 255 -16.98 13.75 -3.12
C ALA A 255 -18.13 13.14 -2.32
N ARG A 256 -18.33 11.83 -2.50
CA ARG A 256 -19.24 11.01 -1.70
C ARG A 256 -18.49 10.24 -0.62
N ILE A 257 -19.19 9.87 0.44
CA ILE A 257 -18.65 8.96 1.45
C ILE A 257 -18.79 7.53 0.96
N GLU A 258 -17.69 6.78 0.96
CA GLU A 258 -17.66 5.33 0.77
C GLU A 258 -17.08 4.64 1.99
N LYS A 259 -17.54 3.41 2.26
CA LYS A 259 -17.07 2.60 3.38
C LYS A 259 -16.60 1.25 2.87
N TYR A 260 -15.42 0.83 3.31
CA TYR A 260 -14.90 -0.51 3.08
C TYR A 260 -14.82 -1.25 4.42
N THR A 261 -15.47 -2.40 4.51
CA THR A 261 -15.47 -3.23 5.72
C THR A 261 -14.69 -4.52 5.49
N LEU A 262 -13.86 -4.89 6.47
CA LEU A 262 -13.12 -6.15 6.50
C LEU A 262 -13.25 -6.84 7.85
N ASP A 263 -13.25 -8.16 7.85
CA ASP A 263 -13.28 -8.97 9.07
C ASP A 263 -11.95 -8.88 9.81
N TYR A 264 -12.02 -8.68 11.13
CA TYR A 264 -10.87 -8.76 12.02
C TYR A 264 -10.79 -10.17 12.61
N LYS A 265 -9.82 -10.94 12.15
CA LYS A 265 -9.74 -12.40 12.40
C LYS A 265 -8.98 -12.78 13.67
N PHE A 266 -8.53 -11.81 14.45
CA PHE A 266 -7.60 -11.99 15.58
C PHE A 266 -8.27 -11.69 16.92
N GLN A 267 -9.39 -12.37 17.18
CA GLN A 267 -10.17 -12.25 18.42
C GLN A 267 -9.52 -13.00 19.58
#